data_AF-A0A4U6XF93-F1
#
_entry.id   AF-A0A4U6XF93-F1
#
_cell.length_a   1.000
_cell.length_b   1.000
_cell.length_c   1.000
_cell.angle_alpha   90.00
_cell.angle_beta   90.00
_cell.angle_gamma   90.00
#
_symmetry.space_group_name_H-M   'P 1'
#
loop_
_entity.id
_entity.type
_entity.pdbx_description
1 polymer ?
#
loop_
_entity_poly.entity_id
_entity_poly.type
_entity_poly.pdbx_seq_one_letter_code
_entity_poly.pdbx_strand_id
1 'polypeptide(L)'
;MASSPHDGRNITTEIVQKGFKDAMNIDEALSEAAVKPALELNLGASFINLNMLHKHNFVEHDGSLSRRDMYFDPSNRFDKKTFDAFIAYFGGATTINITTIANARARHALEMNRVNPSFTTLPESAIPAATGECAFLLTVFGSPGTLVANRAYVRFFFRNERLRLAG
;
A
#
# COMPACT_ATOMS: atom_id res chain seq x y z
N MET A 1 -3.80 -13.03 19.30
CA MET A 1 -4.55 -12.35 18.21
C MET A 1 -4.06 -12.94 16.91
N ALA A 2 -4.93 -13.49 16.07
CA ALA A 2 -4.50 -14.15 14.84
C ALA A 2 -4.19 -13.08 13.77
N SER A 3 -3.00 -12.48 13.86
CA SER A 3 -2.36 -11.86 12.71
C SER A 3 -2.16 -12.90 11.61
N SER A 4 -2.04 -12.46 10.36
CA SER A 4 -1.65 -13.34 9.26
C SER A 4 -0.43 -14.21 9.64
N PRO A 5 -0.33 -15.45 9.12
CA PRO A 5 0.81 -16.32 9.35
C PRO A 5 2.14 -15.59 9.19
N HIS A 6 3.03 -15.69 10.18
CA HIS A 6 4.29 -14.94 10.21
C HIS A 6 5.27 -15.36 9.10
N ASP A 7 5.07 -16.52 8.49
CA ASP A 7 5.82 -16.99 7.33
C ASP A 7 5.26 -16.43 5.99
N GLY A 8 4.16 -15.69 6.04
CA GLY A 8 3.52 -15.07 4.88
C GLY A 8 2.86 -16.06 3.93
N ARG A 9 2.47 -17.26 4.40
CA ARG A 9 1.91 -18.33 3.55
C ARG A 9 0.49 -18.69 3.92
N ASN A 10 -0.24 -19.27 2.96
CA ASN A 10 -1.60 -19.79 3.13
C ASN A 10 -2.59 -18.76 3.72
N ILE A 11 -2.50 -17.52 3.24
CA ILE A 11 -3.35 -16.42 3.69
C ILE A 11 -4.67 -16.47 2.91
N THR A 12 -5.76 -16.85 3.57
CA THR A 12 -7.10 -16.85 2.99
C THR A 12 -7.78 -15.48 3.14
N THR A 13 -8.87 -15.25 2.41
CA THR A 13 -9.68 -14.02 2.55
C THR A 13 -10.17 -13.82 3.99
N GLU A 14 -10.56 -14.89 4.69
CA GLU A 14 -11.02 -14.83 6.07
C GLU A 14 -9.89 -14.40 7.02
N ILE A 15 -8.66 -14.88 6.78
CA ILE A 15 -7.48 -14.45 7.55
C ILE A 15 -7.25 -12.94 7.37
N VAL A 16 -7.36 -12.44 6.13
CA VAL A 16 -7.19 -11.00 5.87
C VAL A 16 -8.30 -10.18 6.49
N GLN A 17 -9.56 -10.54 6.26
CA GLN A 17 -10.72 -9.87 6.84
C GLN A 17 -10.62 -9.81 8.37
N LYS A 18 -10.29 -10.93 9.00
CA LYS A 18 -10.11 -10.97 10.46
C LYS A 18 -8.96 -10.07 10.91
N GLY A 19 -7.80 -10.15 10.28
CA GLY A 19 -6.63 -9.34 10.63
C GLY A 19 -6.89 -7.84 10.45
N PHE A 20 -7.54 -7.46 9.35
CA PHE A 20 -7.90 -6.08 9.03
C PHE A 20 -8.95 -5.54 10.00
N LYS A 21 -9.95 -6.35 10.35
CA LYS A 21 -10.97 -6.01 11.34
C LYS A 21 -10.37 -5.84 12.73
N ASP A 22 -9.62 -6.82 13.21
CA ASP A 22 -9.06 -6.83 14.56
C ASP A 22 -8.01 -5.71 14.77
N ALA A 23 -7.15 -5.46 13.77
CA ALA A 23 -6.01 -4.56 13.92
C ALA A 23 -6.31 -3.11 13.48
N MET A 24 -7.19 -2.91 12.51
CA MET A 24 -7.41 -1.62 11.85
C MET A 24 -8.88 -1.23 11.74
N ASN A 25 -9.81 -2.06 12.23
CA ASN A 25 -11.26 -1.86 12.14
C ASN A 25 -11.76 -1.60 10.70
N ILE A 26 -11.11 -2.22 9.72
CA ILE A 26 -11.54 -2.18 8.31
C ILE A 26 -12.71 -3.16 8.13
N ASP A 27 -13.70 -2.79 7.31
CA ASP A 27 -14.86 -3.64 7.04
C ASP A 27 -14.51 -4.81 6.09
N GLU A 28 -15.38 -5.82 6.09
CA GLU A 28 -15.18 -7.05 5.32
C GLU A 28 -15.20 -6.81 3.81
N ALA A 29 -16.03 -5.88 3.32
CA ALA A 29 -16.16 -5.61 1.89
C ALA A 29 -14.92 -4.88 1.36
N LEU A 30 -14.39 -3.91 2.11
CA LEU A 30 -13.12 -3.26 1.76
C LEU A 30 -11.94 -4.24 1.84
N SER A 31 -11.94 -5.14 2.82
CA SER A 31 -10.92 -6.20 2.94
C SER A 31 -10.99 -7.17 1.75
N GLU A 32 -12.19 -7.60 1.36
CA GLU A 32 -12.39 -8.49 0.20
C GLU A 32 -11.93 -7.82 -1.10
N ALA A 33 -12.30 -6.56 -1.30
CA ALA A 33 -11.88 -5.78 -2.47
C ALA A 33 -10.35 -5.67 -2.57
N ALA A 34 -9.64 -5.58 -1.44
CA ALA A 34 -8.18 -5.53 -1.41
C ALA A 34 -7.52 -6.89 -1.73
N VAL A 35 -8.14 -8.01 -1.35
CA VAL A 35 -7.57 -9.36 -1.55
C VAL A 35 -7.91 -9.94 -2.90
N LYS A 36 -9.07 -9.59 -3.47
CA LYS A 36 -9.58 -10.19 -4.71
C LYS A 36 -8.56 -10.16 -5.86
N PRO A 37 -7.86 -9.04 -6.16
CA PRO A 37 -6.82 -9.06 -7.17
C PRO A 37 -5.72 -10.07 -6.84
N ALA A 38 -5.25 -10.12 -5.59
CA ALA A 38 -4.20 -11.06 -5.20
C ALA A 38 -4.56 -12.54 -5.43
N LEU A 39 -5.84 -12.92 -5.31
CA LEU A 39 -6.29 -14.30 -5.57
C LEU A 39 -6.18 -14.69 -7.05
N GLU A 40 -6.26 -13.74 -7.97
CA GLU A 40 -6.07 -14.01 -9.41
C GLU A 40 -4.62 -14.45 -9.73
N LEU A 41 -3.67 -14.23 -8.81
CA LEU A 41 -2.30 -14.72 -8.91
C LEU A 41 -2.15 -16.21 -8.58
N ASN A 42 -3.16 -16.82 -7.95
CA ASN A 42 -3.16 -18.21 -7.52
C ASN A 42 -4.42 -18.94 -8.01
N LEU A 43 -4.60 -18.98 -9.33
CA LEU A 43 -5.79 -19.54 -9.97
C LEU A 43 -6.10 -20.96 -9.47
N GLY A 44 -7.33 -21.15 -8.99
CA GLY A 44 -7.82 -22.43 -8.46
C GLY A 44 -7.57 -22.65 -6.97
N ALA A 45 -6.93 -21.71 -6.27
CA ALA A 45 -6.78 -21.73 -4.81
C ALA A 45 -7.61 -20.63 -4.13
N SER A 46 -7.93 -20.82 -2.84
CA SER A 46 -8.62 -19.86 -1.98
C SER A 46 -7.67 -19.09 -1.04
N PHE A 47 -6.37 -19.10 -1.34
CA PHE A 47 -5.34 -18.45 -0.52
C PHE A 47 -4.25 -17.83 -1.38
N ILE A 48 -3.50 -16.91 -0.77
CA ILE A 48 -2.27 -16.34 -1.33
C ILE A 48 -1.07 -16.59 -0.41
N ASN A 49 0.12 -16.55 -1.00
CA ASN A 49 1.36 -16.32 -0.26
C ASN A 49 1.82 -14.88 -0.55
N LEU A 50 2.37 -14.17 0.43
CA LEU A 50 2.75 -12.76 0.27
C LEU A 50 3.76 -12.54 -0.85
N ASN A 51 4.65 -13.50 -1.11
CA ASN A 51 5.63 -13.41 -2.19
C ASN A 51 4.98 -13.44 -3.59
N MET A 52 3.75 -13.96 -3.74
CA MET A 52 3.02 -13.90 -5.02
C MET A 52 2.75 -12.44 -5.43
N LEU A 53 2.59 -11.55 -4.46
CA LEU A 53 2.32 -10.12 -4.68
C LEU A 53 3.49 -9.39 -5.35
N HIS A 54 4.66 -10.00 -5.49
CA HIS A 54 5.82 -9.40 -6.17
C HIS A 54 5.72 -9.49 -7.71
N LYS A 55 4.67 -10.12 -8.26
CA LYS A 55 4.48 -10.19 -9.71
C LYS A 55 4.22 -8.80 -10.28
N HIS A 56 5.12 -8.35 -11.15
CA HIS A 56 5.01 -7.06 -11.83
C HIS A 56 3.74 -6.90 -12.66
N ASN A 57 3.27 -5.66 -12.74
CA ASN A 57 2.11 -5.25 -13.53
C ASN A 57 0.85 -6.05 -13.18
N PHE A 58 0.68 -6.33 -11.90
CA PHE A 58 -0.51 -6.98 -11.37
C PHE A 58 -1.03 -6.18 -10.17
N VAL A 59 -0.75 -6.63 -8.93
CA VAL A 59 -0.91 -5.78 -7.75
C VAL A 59 0.32 -4.88 -7.58
N GLU A 60 1.52 -5.42 -7.76
CA GLU A 60 2.75 -4.63 -7.79
C GLU A 60 2.87 -3.89 -9.13
N HIS A 61 3.31 -2.64 -9.04
CA HIS A 61 3.38 -1.72 -10.15
C HIS A 61 4.43 -0.61 -9.92
N ASP A 62 4.86 0.00 -11.03
CA ASP A 62 5.78 1.15 -11.02
C ASP A 62 5.16 2.39 -10.36
N GLY A 63 5.99 3.30 -9.87
CA GLY A 63 5.53 4.52 -9.19
C GLY A 63 5.13 4.30 -7.74
N SER A 64 5.57 3.17 -7.14
CA SER A 64 5.28 2.77 -5.76
C SER A 64 5.72 3.82 -4.72
N LEU A 65 4.96 3.96 -3.63
CA LEU A 65 5.20 4.99 -2.61
C LEU A 65 6.52 4.82 -1.85
N SER A 66 7.03 3.59 -1.76
CA SER A 66 8.13 3.22 -0.86
C SER A 66 9.01 2.07 -1.37
N ARG A 67 8.79 1.61 -2.60
CA ARG A 67 9.56 0.56 -3.26
C ARG A 67 10.12 1.13 -4.55
N ARG A 68 11.33 0.72 -4.92
CA ARG A 68 11.87 1.06 -6.24
C ARG A 68 11.13 0.25 -7.30
N ASP A 69 10.95 0.84 -8.47
CA ASP A 69 10.39 0.15 -9.63
C ASP A 69 11.15 -1.13 -9.97
N MET A 70 10.45 -2.11 -10.52
CA MET A 70 10.97 -3.44 -10.89
C MET A 70 12.24 -3.34 -11.76
N TYR A 71 12.31 -2.33 -12.62
CA TYR A 71 13.49 -2.04 -13.46
C TYR A 71 14.78 -1.88 -12.62
N PHE A 72 14.67 -1.32 -11.43
CA PHE A 72 15.81 -1.02 -10.56
C PHE A 72 16.03 -2.04 -9.44
N ASP A 73 14.96 -2.57 -8.86
CA ASP A 73 15.03 -3.53 -7.76
C ASP A 73 13.81 -4.47 -7.74
N PRO A 74 13.95 -5.73 -8.16
CA PRO A 74 12.86 -6.70 -8.18
C PRO A 74 12.55 -7.29 -6.79
N SER A 75 13.31 -6.94 -5.74
CA SER A 75 13.14 -7.54 -4.41
C SER A 75 11.88 -7.06 -3.69
N ASN A 76 11.25 -5.98 -4.17
CA ASN A 76 10.07 -5.33 -3.59
C ASN A 76 10.24 -4.91 -2.12
N ARG A 77 11.49 -4.73 -1.68
CA ARG A 77 11.82 -4.33 -0.30
C ARG A 77 11.61 -2.84 -0.10
N PHE A 78 11.31 -2.45 1.14
CA PHE A 78 11.24 -1.04 1.52
C PHE A 78 12.52 -0.30 1.13
N ASP A 79 12.37 0.77 0.35
CA ASP A 79 13.44 1.70 -0.01
C ASP A 79 13.24 3.04 0.69
N LYS A 80 14.18 3.37 1.59
CA LYS A 80 14.13 4.61 2.37
C LYS A 80 14.17 5.86 1.49
N LYS A 81 14.94 5.86 0.40
CA LYS A 81 15.10 7.06 -0.45
C LYS A 81 13.83 7.34 -1.24
N THR A 82 13.23 6.30 -1.84
CA THR A 82 11.93 6.39 -2.53
C THR A 82 10.85 6.89 -1.58
N PHE A 83 10.76 6.30 -0.38
CA PHE A 83 9.74 6.73 0.58
C PHE A 83 9.99 8.17 1.08
N ASP A 84 11.24 8.56 1.31
CA ASP A 84 11.56 9.93 1.71
C ASP A 84 11.24 10.95 0.61
N ALA A 85 11.43 10.59 -0.66
CA ALA A 85 11.01 11.42 -1.80
C ALA A 85 9.49 11.63 -1.80
N PHE A 86 8.70 10.56 -1.62
CA PHE A 86 7.24 10.67 -1.50
C PHE A 86 6.81 11.56 -0.33
N ILE A 87 7.37 11.32 0.86
CA ILE A 87 7.04 12.07 2.09
C ILE A 87 7.45 13.54 1.99
N ALA A 88 8.44 13.89 1.17
CA ALA A 88 8.87 15.27 0.97
C ALA A 88 7.79 16.14 0.33
N TYR A 89 6.91 15.57 -0.51
CA TYR A 89 5.80 16.31 -1.13
C TYR A 89 4.76 16.85 -0.13
N PHE A 90 4.73 16.32 1.10
CA PHE A 90 3.90 16.86 2.18
C PHE A 90 4.46 18.14 2.81
N GLY A 91 5.69 18.54 2.48
CA GLY A 91 6.34 19.73 3.02
C GLY A 91 6.41 19.69 4.55
N GLY A 92 5.96 20.77 5.20
CA GLY A 92 5.88 20.90 6.66
C GLY A 92 4.60 20.36 7.30
N ALA A 93 3.67 19.79 6.53
CA ALA A 93 2.39 19.34 7.07
C ALA A 93 2.57 18.20 8.09
N THR A 94 1.84 18.26 9.20
CA THR A 94 1.78 17.21 10.23
C THR A 94 0.66 16.22 9.99
N THR A 95 -0.32 16.59 9.17
CA THR A 95 -1.44 15.77 8.74
C THR A 95 -1.50 15.66 7.22
N ILE A 96 -2.17 14.63 6.72
CA ILE A 96 -2.30 14.32 5.30
C ILE A 96 -3.79 14.20 4.99
N ASN A 97 -4.33 15.09 4.17
CA ASN A 97 -5.69 14.98 3.66
C ASN A 97 -5.70 14.43 2.22
N ILE A 98 -6.90 14.21 1.67
CA ILE A 98 -7.12 13.70 0.30
C ILE A 98 -6.33 14.50 -0.74
N THR A 99 -6.47 15.82 -0.75
CA THR A 99 -5.79 16.69 -1.73
C THR A 99 -4.27 16.61 -1.60
N THR A 100 -3.75 16.54 -0.38
CA THR A 100 -2.31 16.45 -0.11
C THR A 100 -1.74 15.13 -0.62
N ILE A 101 -2.38 14.00 -0.33
CA ILE A 101 -1.88 12.69 -0.74
C ILE A 101 -2.04 12.45 -2.25
N ALA A 102 -3.12 12.92 -2.86
CA ALA A 102 -3.34 12.83 -4.30
C ALA A 102 -2.26 13.60 -5.07
N ASN A 103 -1.98 14.85 -4.67
CA ASN A 103 -0.92 15.65 -5.28
C ASN A 103 0.46 15.03 -5.10
N ALA A 104 0.75 14.49 -3.90
CA ALA A 104 2.02 13.81 -3.64
C ALA A 104 2.20 12.56 -4.51
N ARG A 105 1.18 11.70 -4.59
CA ARG A 105 1.20 10.48 -5.42
C ARG A 105 1.42 10.80 -6.89
N ALA A 106 0.70 11.79 -7.43
CA ALA A 106 0.84 12.18 -8.83
C ALA A 106 2.25 12.71 -9.15
N ARG A 107 2.81 13.59 -8.30
CA ARG A 107 4.17 14.13 -8.49
C ARG A 107 5.24 13.05 -8.35
N HIS A 108 5.07 12.15 -7.38
CA HIS A 108 5.98 11.03 -7.13
C HIS A 108 6.02 10.08 -8.31
N ALA A 109 4.87 9.63 -8.81
CA ALA A 109 4.78 8.76 -9.98
C ALA A 109 5.37 9.41 -11.24
N LEU A 110 5.12 10.72 -11.44
CA LEU A 110 5.72 11.47 -12.56
C LEU A 110 7.26 11.49 -12.47
N GLU A 111 7.82 11.67 -11.28
CA GLU A 111 9.28 11.70 -11.11
C GLU A 111 9.91 10.32 -11.30
N MET A 112 9.26 9.27 -10.83
CA MET A 112 9.72 7.89 -11.08
C MET A 112 9.67 7.53 -12.56
N ASN A 113 8.63 7.95 -13.28
CA ASN A 113 8.53 7.79 -14.74
C ASN A 113 9.70 8.47 -15.47
N ARG A 114 10.10 9.67 -15.07
CA ARG A 114 11.22 10.40 -15.71
C ARG A 114 12.55 9.66 -15.63
N VAL A 115 12.77 8.86 -14.59
CA VAL A 115 14.04 8.18 -14.36
C VAL A 115 14.03 6.70 -14.78
N ASN A 116 12.85 6.08 -14.87
CA ASN A 116 12.69 4.68 -15.28
C ASN A 116 12.40 4.59 -16.79
N PRO A 117 13.36 4.14 -17.63
CA PRO A 117 13.18 4.07 -19.08
C PRO A 117 12.17 3.00 -19.53
N SER A 118 11.77 2.10 -18.64
CA SER A 118 10.75 1.07 -18.88
C SER A 118 9.51 1.28 -18.01
N PHE A 119 9.26 2.52 -17.56
CA PHE A 119 8.12 2.80 -16.69
C PHE A 119 6.81 2.35 -17.32
N THR A 120 6.07 1.50 -16.61
CA THR A 120 4.75 1.06 -17.06
C THR A 120 3.68 1.99 -16.54
N THR A 121 3.00 2.69 -17.46
CA THR A 121 1.79 3.42 -17.09
C THR A 121 0.73 2.41 -16.67
N LEU A 122 0.16 2.61 -15.48
CA LEU A 122 -0.94 1.80 -14.99
C LEU A 122 -2.08 1.80 -16.00
N PRO A 123 -2.61 0.62 -16.40
CA PRO A 123 -3.85 0.58 -17.16
C PRO A 123 -4.97 1.21 -16.33
N GLU A 124 -5.98 1.76 -16.99
CA GLU A 124 -7.10 2.44 -16.31
C GLU A 124 -7.77 1.55 -15.26
N SER A 125 -7.85 0.25 -15.53
CA SER A 125 -8.37 -0.77 -14.60
C SER A 125 -7.56 -0.92 -13.30
N ALA A 126 -6.28 -0.56 -13.28
CA ALA A 126 -5.40 -0.66 -12.11
C ALA A 126 -5.31 0.64 -11.30
N ILE A 127 -5.78 1.77 -11.84
CA ILE A 127 -5.80 3.06 -11.15
C ILE A 127 -6.56 3.00 -9.80
N PRO A 128 -7.74 2.35 -9.70
CA PRO A 128 -8.44 2.25 -8.43
C PRO A 128 -7.63 1.54 -7.33
N ALA A 129 -6.88 0.48 -7.68
CA ALA A 129 -6.02 -0.21 -6.72
C ALA A 129 -4.88 0.70 -6.25
N ALA A 130 -4.15 1.31 -7.19
CA ALA A 130 -3.01 2.18 -6.90
C ALA A 130 -3.39 3.46 -6.13
N THR A 131 -4.59 3.99 -6.33
CA THR A 131 -5.12 5.13 -5.56
C THR A 131 -5.77 4.69 -4.25
N GLY A 132 -6.32 3.47 -4.22
CA GLY A 132 -6.81 2.79 -3.03
C GLY A 132 -5.74 2.66 -1.94
N GLU A 133 -4.47 2.45 -2.30
CA GLU A 133 -3.35 2.47 -1.35
C GLU A 133 -3.28 3.78 -0.55
N CYS A 134 -3.50 4.93 -1.20
CA CYS A 134 -3.52 6.23 -0.55
C CYS A 134 -4.76 6.40 0.33
N ALA A 135 -5.92 5.90 -0.13
CA ALA A 135 -7.14 5.88 0.67
C ALA A 135 -6.97 5.04 1.94
N PHE A 136 -6.31 3.87 1.87
CA PHE A 136 -5.99 3.06 3.03
C PHE A 136 -5.14 3.83 4.05
N LEU A 137 -4.16 4.62 3.62
CA LEU A 137 -3.38 5.45 4.54
C LEU A 137 -4.24 6.49 5.26
N LEU A 138 -5.20 7.10 4.57
CA LEU A 138 -6.15 8.04 5.17
C LEU A 138 -7.09 7.36 6.16
N THR A 139 -7.61 6.18 5.81
CA THR A 139 -8.56 5.42 6.64
C THR A 139 -7.89 4.84 7.89
N VAL A 140 -6.72 4.20 7.74
CA VAL A 140 -6.04 3.50 8.84
C VAL A 140 -5.37 4.46 9.81
N PHE A 141 -4.80 5.57 9.32
CA PHE A 141 -4.05 6.51 10.15
C PHE A 141 -4.76 7.84 10.39
N GLY A 142 -6.03 7.95 9.99
CA GLY A 142 -6.92 9.05 10.31
C GLY A 142 -7.76 8.79 11.56
N SER A 143 -8.69 9.72 11.84
CA SER A 143 -9.71 9.51 12.89
C SER A 143 -11.02 9.04 12.25
N PRO A 144 -11.87 8.29 12.98
CA PRO A 144 -13.20 7.92 12.48
C PRO A 144 -13.96 9.16 11.98
N GLY A 145 -14.46 9.10 10.75
CA GLY A 145 -15.18 10.20 10.11
C GLY A 145 -14.31 11.33 9.54
N THR A 146 -12.97 11.25 9.64
CA THR A 146 -12.06 12.22 9.03
C THR A 146 -11.08 11.55 8.08
N LEU A 147 -11.05 11.97 6.81
CA LEU A 147 -10.07 11.52 5.81
C LEU A 147 -8.77 12.33 5.91
N VAL A 148 -8.24 12.41 7.14
CA VAL A 148 -7.05 13.18 7.50
C VAL A 148 -6.13 12.31 8.37
N ALA A 149 -5.07 11.78 7.76
CA ALA A 149 -4.10 10.91 8.44
C ALA A 149 -3.02 11.68 9.21
N ASN A 150 -2.54 11.09 10.30
CA ASN A 150 -1.35 11.56 11.01
C ASN A 150 -0.07 11.16 10.25
N ARG A 151 0.71 12.15 9.80
CA ARG A 151 1.94 11.91 9.02
C ARG A 151 2.97 11.08 9.78
N ALA A 152 3.09 11.25 11.10
CA ALA A 152 4.04 10.49 11.90
C ALA A 152 3.67 9.00 11.94
N TYR A 153 2.38 8.66 11.90
CA TYR A 153 1.91 7.27 11.93
C TYR A 153 2.17 6.59 10.60
N VAL A 154 1.87 7.28 9.48
CA VAL A 154 2.24 6.82 8.14
C VAL A 154 3.74 6.58 8.04
N ARG A 155 4.57 7.55 8.49
CA ARG A 155 6.03 7.39 8.48
C ARG A 155 6.50 6.20 9.32
N PHE A 156 5.92 6.01 10.51
CA PHE A 156 6.27 4.89 11.38
C PHE A 156 5.91 3.56 10.72
N PHE A 157 4.71 3.44 10.16
CA PHE A 157 4.23 2.21 9.55
C PHE A 157 5.14 1.74 8.41
N PHE A 158 5.43 2.58 7.42
CA PHE A 158 6.28 2.18 6.29
C PHE A 158 7.71 1.83 6.70
N ARG A 159 8.26 2.48 7.73
CA ARG A 159 9.64 2.27 8.17
C ARG A 159 9.84 1.04 9.05
N ASN A 160 8.78 0.57 9.70
CA ASN A 160 8.86 -0.48 10.70
C ASN A 160 7.97 -1.68 10.38
N GLU A 161 7.09 -1.56 9.39
CA GLU A 161 6.04 -2.53 9.05
C GLU A 161 5.24 -2.95 10.30
N ARG A 162 4.94 -1.96 11.16
CA ARG A 162 4.27 -2.12 12.45
C ARG A 162 3.25 -1.02 12.64
N LEU A 163 2.12 -1.38 13.25
CA LEU A 163 1.16 -0.41 13.74
C LEU A 163 1.70 0.22 15.03
N ARG A 164 1.66 1.56 15.10
CA ARG A 164 1.91 2.25 16.36
C ARG A 164 0.65 2.13 17.19
N LEU A 165 0.70 1.38 18.29
CA LEU A 165 -0.39 1.40 19.27
C LEU A 165 -0.49 2.83 19.82
N ALA A 166 -1.70 3.38 19.86
CA ALA A 166 -1.94 4.62 20.58
C ALA A 166 -1.55 4.37 22.06
N GLY A 167 -0.63 5.18 22.57
CA GLY A 167 -0.37 5.28 24.00
C GLY A 167 -1.35 6.24 24.65
#